data_AF-A0AA38GQ28-F1
#
_entry.id   AF-A0AA38GQ28-F1
#
_cell.length_a   1.000
_cell.length_b   1.000
_cell.length_c   1.000
_cell.angle_alpha   90.00
_cell.angle_beta   90.00
_cell.angle_gamma   90.00
#
_symmetry.space_group_name_H-M   'P 1'
#
loop_
_entity.id
_entity.type
_entity.pdbx_description
1 polymer ?
#
loop_
_entity_poly.entity_id
_entity_poly.type
_entity_poly.pdbx_seq_one_letter_code
_entity_poly.pdbx_strand_id
1 'polypeptide(L)'
;MGCSASLIAIDLAKDLLRVHGNSFAVVFSSESVSQSWYPGTERSMMVTNCLFRVGGCAILLTNKPAYRNSAKLELLHTVRTHIGASSDGYLCVQQREDEEGITGYSLSNRLVESATEALKRNITALGPKVLPFTEQLKYVYKTLFTKKTSGKPYVPNFKTGLDHFCIHPGGPVIIDGVGKSLNLNGYDVEPSRMTLHRFGNTSASCLWYVLAYMEATGRLKKGDKVWMIGFGSGFKCNSGVWKVVRDLDLDEGTNVWKECIWRYPPPSIANPFEKLYRERMLGGK
;
A
#
# COMPACT_ATOMS: atom_id res chain seq x y z
N MET A 1 -14.26 2.15 0.41
CA MET A 1 -12.96 2.57 -0.18
C MET A 1 -11.81 2.07 0.70
N GLY A 2 -11.93 2.24 2.02
CA GLY A 2 -11.07 1.60 3.02
C GLY A 2 -9.60 1.99 2.86
N CYS A 3 -8.72 1.01 3.04
CA CYS A 3 -7.26 1.14 2.98
C CYS A 3 -6.65 1.87 1.77
N SER A 4 -7.38 2.02 0.65
CA SER A 4 -6.90 2.75 -0.53
C SER A 4 -7.46 4.17 -0.68
N ALA A 5 -8.31 4.60 0.26
CA ALA A 5 -9.02 5.88 0.18
C ALA A 5 -8.08 7.08 0.08
N SER A 6 -6.91 7.04 0.73
CA SER A 6 -5.99 8.18 0.70
C SER A 6 -5.45 8.44 -0.71
N LEU A 7 -5.04 7.41 -1.46
CA LEU A 7 -4.61 7.60 -2.86
C LEU A 7 -5.75 8.09 -3.76
N ILE A 8 -7.00 7.70 -3.46
CA ILE A 8 -8.17 8.19 -4.19
C ILE A 8 -8.43 9.67 -3.87
N ALA A 9 -8.27 10.07 -2.62
CA ALA A 9 -8.39 11.47 -2.21
C ALA A 9 -7.27 12.34 -2.82
N ILE A 10 -6.05 11.82 -2.92
CA ILE A 10 -4.95 12.48 -3.65
C ILE A 10 -5.30 12.66 -5.13
N ASP A 11 -5.88 11.64 -5.77
CA ASP A 11 -6.30 11.71 -7.17
C ASP A 11 -7.36 12.81 -7.39
N LEU A 12 -8.36 12.86 -6.52
CA LEU A 12 -9.38 13.93 -6.52
C LEU A 12 -8.76 15.31 -6.27
N ALA A 13 -7.90 15.43 -5.27
CA ALA A 13 -7.24 16.70 -4.94
C ALA A 13 -6.36 17.20 -6.09
N LYS A 14 -5.67 16.30 -6.79
CA LYS A 14 -4.90 16.61 -8.01
C LYS A 14 -5.81 17.16 -9.10
N ASP A 15 -6.99 16.57 -9.34
CA ASP A 15 -7.94 17.07 -10.34
C ASP A 15 -8.52 18.44 -9.95
N LEU A 16 -8.85 18.66 -8.67
CA LEU A 16 -9.28 19.97 -8.18
C LEU A 16 -8.18 21.04 -8.33
N LEU A 17 -6.92 20.72 -8.00
CA LEU A 17 -5.79 21.62 -8.18
C LEU A 17 -5.44 21.89 -9.66
N ARG A 18 -5.91 21.08 -10.61
CA ARG A 18 -5.77 21.39 -12.04
C ARG A 18 -6.78 22.43 -12.49
N VAL A 19 -7.96 22.46 -11.89
CA VAL A 19 -9.03 23.42 -12.19
C VAL A 19 -8.79 24.74 -11.44
N HIS A 20 -8.38 24.66 -10.16
CA HIS A 20 -8.19 25.83 -9.31
C HIS A 20 -6.70 26.21 -9.25
N GLY A 21 -6.31 27.21 -10.03
CA GLY A 21 -4.97 27.79 -10.02
C GLY A 21 -4.57 28.35 -8.64
N ASN A 22 -3.26 28.37 -8.36
CA ASN A 22 -2.67 28.98 -7.16
C ASN A 22 -3.38 28.63 -5.84
N SER A 23 -3.67 27.36 -5.63
CA SER A 23 -4.47 26.86 -4.51
C SER A 23 -3.69 25.88 -3.63
N PHE A 24 -4.23 25.62 -2.45
CA PHE A 24 -3.80 24.56 -1.55
C PHE A 24 -4.94 23.56 -1.40
N ALA A 25 -4.60 22.28 -1.27
CA ALA A 25 -5.54 21.23 -0.91
C ALA A 25 -4.95 20.43 0.26
N VAL A 26 -5.77 20.17 1.28
CA VAL A 26 -5.41 19.30 2.40
C VAL A 26 -6.18 18.01 2.26
N VAL A 27 -5.47 16.90 2.16
CA VAL A 27 -6.05 15.55 2.24
C VAL A 27 -5.79 15.03 3.64
N PHE A 28 -6.87 14.78 4.38
CA PHE A 28 -6.83 14.28 5.75
C PHE A 28 -7.48 12.90 5.83
N SER A 29 -6.79 11.96 6.48
CA SER A 29 -7.36 10.66 6.83
C SER A 29 -7.24 10.48 8.34
N SER A 30 -8.34 10.09 8.99
CA SER A 30 -8.38 9.66 10.37
C SER A 30 -9.04 8.30 10.43
N GLU A 31 -8.39 7.36 11.11
CA GLU A 31 -8.78 5.95 11.14
C GLU A 31 -8.94 5.54 12.61
N SER A 32 -10.18 5.26 12.99
CA SER A 32 -10.53 4.79 14.33
C SER A 32 -11.00 3.34 14.26
N VAL A 33 -10.48 2.49 15.15
CA VAL A 33 -10.86 1.07 15.23
C VAL A 33 -12.06 0.82 16.13
N SER A 34 -12.57 1.86 16.80
CA SER A 34 -13.69 1.74 17.76
C SER A 34 -14.95 1.14 17.15
N GLN A 35 -15.26 1.45 15.89
CA GLN A 35 -16.40 0.88 15.15
C GLN A 35 -16.08 -0.45 14.45
N SER A 36 -14.81 -0.87 14.45
CA SER A 36 -14.33 -2.04 13.72
C SER A 36 -14.00 -3.22 14.64
N TRP A 37 -14.12 -3.05 15.96
CA TRP A 37 -13.86 -4.12 16.91
C TRP A 37 -14.98 -5.16 16.84
N TYR A 38 -14.63 -6.39 16.49
CA TYR A 38 -15.57 -7.49 16.38
C TYR A 38 -15.48 -8.40 17.61
N PRO A 39 -16.50 -8.42 18.50
CA PRO A 39 -16.49 -9.25 19.71
C PRO A 39 -16.97 -10.70 19.49
N GLY A 40 -17.50 -11.03 18.30
CA GLY A 40 -18.02 -12.35 18.00
C GLY A 40 -16.94 -13.39 17.72
N THR A 41 -17.35 -14.57 17.25
CA THR A 41 -16.47 -15.74 17.09
C THR A 41 -16.12 -16.07 15.63
N GLU A 42 -16.70 -15.37 14.66
CA GLU A 42 -16.44 -15.62 13.25
C GLU A 42 -14.98 -15.27 12.89
N ARG A 43 -14.20 -16.30 12.53
CA ARG A 43 -12.76 -16.16 12.25
C ARG A 43 -12.44 -15.14 11.16
N SER A 44 -13.26 -15.06 10.11
CA SER A 44 -13.05 -14.13 8.99
C SER A 44 -13.08 -12.66 9.43
N MET A 45 -13.83 -12.38 10.51
CA MET A 45 -13.98 -11.05 11.09
C MET A 45 -12.97 -10.81 12.22
N MET A 46 -12.67 -11.82 13.05
CA MET A 46 -11.68 -11.69 14.13
C MET A 46 -10.27 -11.31 13.64
N VAL A 47 -9.89 -11.71 12.42
CA VAL A 47 -8.59 -11.34 11.82
C VAL A 47 -8.40 -9.81 11.79
N THR A 48 -9.48 -9.05 11.63
CA THR A 48 -9.43 -7.58 11.59
C THR A 48 -8.97 -6.97 12.92
N ASN A 49 -9.36 -7.56 14.06
CA ASN A 49 -8.89 -7.13 15.40
C ASN A 49 -7.36 -7.27 15.56
N CYS A 50 -6.77 -8.25 14.88
CA CYS A 50 -5.33 -8.50 14.91
C CYS A 50 -4.54 -7.57 13.98
N LEU A 51 -5.16 -7.11 12.89
CA LEU A 51 -4.51 -6.30 11.86
C LEU A 51 -4.64 -4.80 12.12
N PHE A 52 -5.86 -4.31 12.37
CA PHE A 52 -6.15 -2.89 12.32
C PHE A 52 -5.72 -2.15 13.60
N ARG A 53 -5.24 -0.93 13.40
CA ARG A 53 -4.83 0.00 14.46
C ARG A 53 -5.29 1.41 14.13
N VAL A 54 -5.29 2.27 15.15
CA VAL A 54 -5.65 3.69 15.01
C VAL A 54 -4.50 4.43 14.33
N GLY A 55 -4.81 5.35 13.42
CA GLY A 55 -3.82 6.20 12.80
C GLY A 55 -4.45 7.37 12.07
N GLY A 56 -3.60 8.26 11.57
CA GLY A 56 -4.04 9.40 10.78
C GLY A 56 -2.90 10.05 10.03
N CYS A 57 -3.26 10.81 9.01
CA CYS A 57 -2.30 11.57 8.21
C CYS A 57 -2.96 12.82 7.63
N ALA A 58 -2.16 13.87 7.47
CA ALA A 58 -2.54 15.09 6.75
C ALA A 58 -1.48 15.36 5.67
N ILE A 59 -1.94 15.58 4.45
CA ILE A 59 -1.07 15.81 3.28
C ILE A 59 -1.49 17.13 2.66
N LEU A 60 -0.55 18.07 2.64
CA LEU A 60 -0.72 19.36 1.97
C LEU A 60 -0.21 19.26 0.54
N LEU A 61 -1.08 19.56 -0.41
CA LEU A 61 -0.80 19.63 -1.84
C LEU A 61 -0.94 21.08 -2.33
N THR A 62 -0.15 21.46 -3.32
CA THR A 62 -0.24 22.78 -3.95
C THR A 62 0.14 22.71 -5.43
N ASN A 63 -0.44 23.59 -6.22
CA ASN A 63 -0.04 23.86 -7.62
C ASN A 63 0.68 25.20 -7.78
N LYS A 64 1.02 25.88 -6.67
CA LYS A 64 1.71 27.18 -6.66
C LYS A 64 3.18 27.01 -7.04
N PRO A 65 3.67 27.64 -8.13
CA PRO A 65 5.07 27.52 -8.55
C PRO A 65 6.07 27.96 -7.48
N ALA A 66 5.71 28.94 -6.65
CA ALA A 66 6.55 29.49 -5.59
C ALA A 66 7.03 28.43 -4.56
N TYR A 67 6.26 27.36 -4.35
CA TYR A 67 6.59 26.32 -3.36
C TYR A 67 7.26 25.09 -3.96
N ARG A 68 7.57 25.09 -5.27
CA ARG A 68 8.11 23.91 -5.96
C ARG A 68 9.41 23.39 -5.34
N ASN A 69 10.29 24.30 -4.91
CA ASN A 69 11.58 23.94 -4.30
C ASN A 69 11.46 23.57 -2.80
N SER A 70 10.36 23.94 -2.15
CA SER A 70 10.10 23.64 -0.73
C SER A 70 9.32 22.34 -0.54
N ALA A 71 8.58 21.91 -1.57
CA ALA A 71 7.84 20.65 -1.55
C ALA A 71 8.77 19.45 -1.28
N LYS A 72 8.25 18.39 -0.66
CA LYS A 72 8.98 17.13 -0.46
C LYS A 72 8.92 16.26 -1.72
N LEU A 73 7.72 16.16 -2.30
CA LEU A 73 7.40 15.27 -3.40
C LEU A 73 6.58 16.00 -4.47
N GLU A 74 6.77 15.62 -5.72
CA GLU A 74 5.96 16.02 -6.88
C GLU A 74 5.15 14.80 -7.36
N LEU A 75 3.83 14.93 -7.47
CA LEU A 75 2.96 13.86 -7.97
C LEU A 75 3.06 13.78 -9.50
N LEU A 76 3.57 12.66 -10.02
CA LEU A 76 3.71 12.44 -11.46
C LEU A 76 2.46 11.81 -12.07
N HIS A 77 2.03 10.68 -11.49
CA HIS A 77 0.96 9.87 -12.05
C HIS A 77 0.08 9.27 -10.95
N THR A 78 -1.21 9.17 -11.25
CA THR A 78 -2.17 8.39 -10.46
C THR A 78 -2.85 7.39 -11.40
N VAL A 79 -3.06 6.17 -10.91
CA VAL A 79 -3.75 5.11 -11.64
C VAL A 79 -4.67 4.37 -10.68
N ARG A 80 -5.95 4.32 -11.03
CA ARG A 80 -6.99 3.65 -10.25
C ARG A 80 -7.59 2.51 -11.06
N THR A 81 -7.59 1.32 -10.48
CA THR A 81 -8.28 0.15 -11.04
C THR A 81 -9.19 -0.48 -9.99
N HIS A 82 -10.28 -1.09 -10.44
CA HIS A 82 -11.19 -1.85 -9.58
C HIS A 82 -11.69 -3.10 -10.29
N ILE A 83 -11.99 -4.13 -9.50
CA ILE A 83 -12.53 -5.40 -9.97
C ILE A 83 -13.89 -5.71 -9.35
N GLY A 84 -14.59 -4.72 -8.80
CA GLY A 84 -15.85 -4.93 -8.08
C GLY A 84 -17.07 -5.31 -8.91
N ALA A 85 -16.92 -5.42 -10.22
CA ALA A 85 -17.91 -6.09 -11.04
C ALA A 85 -17.85 -7.63 -10.90
N SER A 86 -16.72 -8.20 -10.42
CA SER A 86 -16.65 -9.62 -10.10
C SER A 86 -17.17 -9.89 -8.69
N SER A 87 -17.87 -11.02 -8.51
CA SER A 87 -18.36 -11.45 -7.19
C SER A 87 -17.23 -11.59 -6.18
N ASP A 88 -16.09 -12.15 -6.60
CA ASP A 88 -14.93 -12.30 -5.73
C ASP A 88 -14.39 -10.95 -5.25
N GLY A 89 -14.30 -9.96 -6.15
CA GLY A 89 -13.86 -8.62 -5.80
C GLY A 89 -14.84 -7.95 -4.84
N TYR A 90 -16.13 -8.03 -5.15
CA TYR A 90 -17.20 -7.38 -4.38
C TYR A 90 -17.35 -7.97 -2.97
N LEU A 91 -17.31 -9.30 -2.86
CA LEU A 91 -17.43 -10.04 -1.60
C LEU A 91 -16.10 -10.12 -0.83
N CYS A 92 -15.00 -9.62 -1.41
CA CYS A 92 -13.65 -9.79 -0.86
C CYS A 92 -13.49 -9.20 0.55
N VAL A 93 -14.01 -7.99 0.75
CA VAL A 93 -13.94 -7.24 2.00
C VAL A 93 -15.28 -6.56 2.18
N GLN A 94 -16.05 -7.02 3.15
CA GLN A 94 -17.41 -6.53 3.40
C GLN A 94 -17.65 -6.28 4.87
N GLN A 95 -18.40 -5.22 5.15
CA GLN A 95 -19.02 -5.06 6.45
C GLN A 95 -20.34 -5.84 6.43
N ARG A 96 -20.51 -6.77 7.37
CA ARG A 96 -21.72 -7.58 7.48
C ARG A 96 -21.96 -7.96 8.93
N GLU A 97 -23.18 -8.36 9.23
CA GLU A 97 -23.53 -8.99 10.51
C GLU A 97 -23.21 -10.48 10.46
N ASP A 98 -22.81 -11.05 11.59
CA ASP A 98 -22.74 -12.49 11.78
C ASP A 98 -24.14 -13.07 12.13
N GLU A 99 -24.20 -14.36 12.45
CA GLU A 99 -25.45 -15.05 12.80
C GLU A 99 -26.10 -14.52 14.10
N GLU A 100 -25.33 -13.85 14.97
CA GLU A 100 -25.80 -13.25 16.22
C GLU A 100 -26.17 -11.76 16.06
N GLY A 101 -26.09 -11.22 14.84
CA GLY A 101 -26.38 -9.81 14.56
C GLY A 101 -25.22 -8.86 14.90
N ILE A 102 -24.03 -9.39 15.19
CA ILE A 102 -22.86 -8.57 15.53
C ILE A 102 -22.21 -8.10 14.22
N THR A 103 -22.14 -6.79 14.04
CA THR A 103 -21.48 -6.19 12.87
C THR A 103 -19.96 -6.35 12.95
N GLY A 104 -19.36 -6.81 11.86
CA GLY A 104 -17.91 -6.87 11.69
C GLY A 104 -17.47 -6.73 10.23
N TYR A 105 -16.15 -6.68 10.03
CA TYR A 105 -15.54 -6.67 8.70
C TYR A 105 -15.06 -8.07 8.34
N SER A 106 -15.74 -8.71 7.39
CA SER A 106 -15.39 -10.03 6.88
C SER A 106 -14.33 -9.93 5.80
N LEU A 107 -13.22 -10.66 5.98
CA LEU A 107 -12.17 -10.84 4.97
C LEU A 107 -12.31 -12.21 4.29
N SER A 108 -12.50 -12.20 2.98
CA SER A 108 -12.59 -13.43 2.19
C SER A 108 -11.24 -14.16 2.14
N ASN A 109 -11.29 -15.50 2.07
CA ASN A 109 -10.12 -16.34 1.78
C ASN A 109 -9.52 -16.06 0.38
N ARG A 110 -10.27 -15.43 -0.53
CA ARG A 110 -9.82 -15.02 -1.88
C ARG A 110 -9.18 -13.64 -1.92
N LEU A 111 -8.86 -13.06 -0.77
CA LEU A 111 -8.24 -11.73 -0.65
C LEU A 111 -6.97 -11.60 -1.48
N VAL A 112 -6.07 -12.58 -1.40
CA VAL A 112 -4.78 -12.56 -2.10
C VAL A 112 -4.96 -12.68 -3.61
N GLU A 113 -5.88 -13.54 -4.06
CA GLU A 113 -6.20 -13.71 -5.48
C GLU A 113 -6.82 -12.42 -6.05
N SER A 114 -7.77 -11.84 -5.33
CA SER A 114 -8.41 -10.57 -5.70
C SER A 114 -7.40 -9.42 -5.75
N ALA A 115 -6.47 -9.37 -4.80
CA ALA A 115 -5.38 -8.40 -4.79
C ALA A 115 -4.42 -8.58 -5.97
N THR A 116 -4.07 -9.83 -6.29
CA THR A 116 -3.19 -10.15 -7.42
C THR A 116 -3.83 -9.76 -8.76
N GLU A 117 -5.12 -10.06 -8.95
CA GLU A 117 -5.85 -9.68 -10.16
C GLU A 117 -6.01 -8.15 -10.27
N ALA A 118 -6.34 -7.46 -9.17
CA ALA A 118 -6.41 -6.01 -9.15
C ALA A 118 -5.05 -5.35 -9.44
N LEU A 119 -3.97 -5.90 -8.88
CA LEU A 119 -2.59 -5.47 -9.13
C LEU A 119 -2.24 -5.67 -10.60
N LYS A 120 -2.55 -6.84 -11.19
CA LYS A 120 -2.30 -7.13 -12.61
C LYS A 120 -2.92 -6.08 -13.52
N ARG A 121 -4.19 -5.71 -13.29
CA ARG A 121 -4.84 -4.63 -14.04
C ARG A 121 -4.16 -3.28 -13.82
N ASN A 122 -3.75 -3.00 -12.59
CA ASN A 122 -3.09 -1.75 -12.26
C ASN A 122 -1.72 -1.61 -12.94
N ILE A 123 -0.89 -2.65 -12.92
CA ILE A 123 0.44 -2.61 -13.56
C ILE A 123 0.36 -2.53 -15.08
N THR A 124 -0.66 -3.13 -15.71
CA THR A 124 -0.90 -2.96 -17.15
C THR A 124 -1.23 -1.50 -17.50
N ALA A 125 -2.01 -0.81 -16.65
CA ALA A 125 -2.34 0.59 -16.85
C ALA A 125 -1.19 1.55 -16.47
N LEU A 126 -0.38 1.20 -15.48
CA LEU A 126 0.74 2.02 -14.99
C LEU A 126 2.00 1.88 -15.84
N GLY A 127 2.28 0.67 -16.34
CA GLY A 127 3.50 0.32 -17.07
C GLY A 127 3.89 1.34 -18.16
N PRO A 128 2.98 1.70 -19.09
CA PRO A 128 3.28 2.68 -20.15
C PRO A 128 3.64 4.08 -19.66
N LYS A 129 3.25 4.46 -18.43
CA LYS A 129 3.50 5.78 -17.86
C LYS A 129 4.85 5.87 -17.14
N VAL A 130 5.36 4.75 -16.60
CA VAL A 130 6.55 4.74 -15.73
C VAL A 130 7.74 4.04 -16.32
N LEU A 131 7.53 3.06 -17.21
CA LEU A 131 8.61 2.25 -17.77
C LEU A 131 9.28 2.94 -18.95
N PRO A 132 10.60 2.81 -19.12
CA PRO A 132 11.28 3.26 -20.31
C PRO A 132 10.80 2.51 -21.56
N PHE A 133 10.87 3.15 -22.73
CA PHE A 133 10.41 2.57 -24.00
C PHE A 133 11.04 1.20 -24.31
N THR A 134 12.29 0.98 -23.91
CA THR A 134 12.99 -0.30 -24.09
C THR A 134 12.30 -1.45 -23.36
N GLU A 135 11.83 -1.24 -22.13
CA GLU A 135 11.10 -2.24 -21.37
C GLU A 135 9.67 -2.44 -21.88
N GLN A 136 9.03 -1.37 -22.37
CA GLN A 136 7.71 -1.47 -23.01
C GLN A 136 7.79 -2.35 -24.27
N LEU A 137 8.79 -2.14 -25.12
CA LEU A 137 9.03 -2.96 -26.32
C LEU A 137 9.30 -4.42 -25.95
N LYS A 138 10.14 -4.68 -24.93
CA LYS A 138 10.39 -6.04 -24.43
C LYS A 138 9.10 -6.72 -23.95
N TYR A 139 8.25 -6.00 -23.23
CA TYR A 139 6.97 -6.52 -22.77
C TYR A 139 6.04 -6.88 -23.92
N VAL A 140 5.87 -5.98 -24.90
CA VAL A 140 5.03 -6.23 -26.09
C VAL A 140 5.57 -7.41 -26.89
N TYR A 141 6.88 -7.44 -27.15
CA TYR A 141 7.53 -8.55 -27.87
C TYR A 141 7.32 -9.88 -27.16
N LYS A 142 7.57 -9.95 -25.84
CA LYS A 142 7.34 -11.19 -25.08
C LYS A 142 5.86 -11.57 -25.02
N THR A 143 4.94 -10.62 -24.97
CA THR A 143 3.51 -10.91 -24.95
C THR A 143 3.01 -11.49 -26.27
N LEU A 144 3.55 -11.02 -27.40
CA LEU A 144 3.16 -11.45 -28.75
C LEU A 144 3.88 -12.72 -29.22
N PHE A 145 5.19 -12.85 -28.95
CA PHE A 145 6.04 -13.87 -29.55
C PHE A 145 6.40 -15.03 -28.62
N THR A 146 6.18 -14.92 -27.31
CA THR A 146 6.37 -16.08 -26.42
C THR A 146 5.12 -16.97 -26.53
N LYS A 147 5.25 -18.14 -27.16
CA LYS A 147 4.23 -19.18 -27.08
C LYS A 147 3.92 -19.45 -25.60
N LYS A 148 2.65 -19.76 -25.27
CA LYS A 148 2.10 -20.14 -23.95
C LYS A 148 2.77 -21.40 -23.31
N THR A 149 4.03 -21.69 -23.60
CA THR A 149 4.74 -22.92 -23.22
C THR A 149 5.25 -22.90 -21.78
N SER A 150 5.26 -21.76 -21.10
CA SER A 150 5.45 -21.68 -19.65
C SER A 150 4.39 -20.76 -19.04
N GLY A 151 3.49 -21.33 -18.23
CA GLY A 151 2.21 -20.74 -17.82
C GLY A 151 2.23 -19.47 -16.95
N LYS A 152 3.30 -18.67 -16.94
CA LYS A 152 3.36 -17.40 -16.20
C LYS A 152 3.52 -16.21 -17.15
N PRO A 153 2.58 -15.23 -17.13
CA PRO A 153 2.71 -14.02 -17.93
C PRO A 153 3.97 -13.25 -17.54
N TYR A 154 4.68 -12.70 -18.52
CA TYR A 154 5.86 -11.87 -18.28
C TYR A 154 5.46 -10.58 -17.54
N VAL A 155 6.09 -10.32 -16.41
CA VAL A 155 5.91 -9.07 -15.64
C VAL A 155 7.07 -8.13 -16.00
N PRO A 156 6.79 -6.89 -16.45
CA PRO A 156 7.84 -5.90 -16.70
C PRO A 156 8.68 -5.61 -15.46
N ASN A 157 9.96 -5.29 -15.65
CA ASN A 157 10.81 -4.90 -14.53
C ASN A 157 10.56 -3.43 -14.17
N PHE A 158 9.69 -3.19 -13.19
CA PHE A 158 9.36 -1.86 -12.70
C PHE A 158 10.53 -1.11 -12.04
N LYS A 159 11.58 -1.83 -11.61
CA LYS A 159 12.80 -1.21 -11.04
C LYS A 159 13.61 -0.41 -12.06
N THR A 160 13.30 -0.51 -13.35
CA THR A 160 13.95 0.27 -14.41
C THR A 160 13.40 1.70 -14.53
N GLY A 161 12.20 1.95 -14.01
CA GLY A 161 11.53 3.25 -14.07
C GLY A 161 11.19 3.86 -12.71
N LEU A 162 11.36 3.09 -11.63
CA LEU A 162 10.98 3.42 -10.27
C LEU A 162 12.07 2.95 -9.30
N ASP A 163 12.36 3.76 -8.29
CA ASP A 163 13.47 3.55 -7.36
C ASP A 163 12.99 2.91 -6.04
N HIS A 164 11.80 3.30 -5.56
CA HIS A 164 11.25 2.85 -4.27
C HIS A 164 9.81 2.36 -4.39
N PHE A 165 9.46 1.35 -3.57
CA PHE A 165 8.15 0.70 -3.58
C PHE A 165 7.47 0.82 -2.21
N CYS A 166 6.46 1.67 -2.14
CA CYS A 166 5.68 1.93 -0.94
C CYS A 166 4.38 1.12 -0.99
N ILE A 167 4.41 -0.11 -0.47
CA ILE A 167 3.29 -1.05 -0.56
C ILE A 167 2.40 -0.90 0.68
N HIS A 168 1.08 -0.86 0.49
CA HIS A 168 0.16 -0.78 1.62
C HIS A 168 0.32 -2.01 2.54
N PRO A 169 0.62 -1.80 3.84
CA PRO A 169 0.78 -2.86 4.83
C PRO A 169 -0.58 -3.38 5.30
N GLY A 170 -1.32 -4.00 4.40
CA GLY A 170 -2.64 -4.59 4.71
C GLY A 170 -2.53 -5.83 5.60
N GLY A 171 -1.42 -6.55 5.48
CA GLY A 171 -1.07 -7.77 6.19
C GLY A 171 0.16 -8.40 5.55
N PRO A 172 0.84 -9.35 6.24
CA PRO A 172 2.09 -9.91 5.75
C PRO A 172 1.92 -10.62 4.40
N VAL A 173 0.80 -11.33 4.22
CA VAL A 173 0.49 -12.07 2.98
C VAL A 173 0.31 -11.13 1.77
N ILE A 174 -0.24 -9.94 1.97
CA ILE A 174 -0.42 -8.95 0.90
C ILE A 174 0.93 -8.35 0.50
N ILE A 175 1.75 -7.95 1.47
CA ILE A 175 3.10 -7.42 1.20
C ILE A 175 3.92 -8.45 0.41
N ASP A 176 3.85 -9.72 0.82
CA ASP A 176 4.61 -10.80 0.18
C ASP A 176 4.06 -11.19 -1.18
N GLY A 177 2.74 -11.16 -1.34
CA GLY A 177 2.08 -11.35 -2.63
C GLY A 177 2.54 -10.31 -3.64
N VAL A 178 2.48 -9.02 -3.28
CA VAL A 178 2.94 -7.91 -4.13
C VAL A 178 4.44 -8.02 -4.42
N GLY A 179 5.25 -8.30 -3.41
CA GLY A 179 6.69 -8.47 -3.57
C GLY A 179 7.03 -9.57 -4.56
N LYS A 180 6.37 -10.73 -4.46
CA LYS A 180 6.53 -11.84 -5.42
C LYS A 180 6.02 -11.47 -6.81
N SER A 181 4.86 -10.83 -6.92
CA SER A 181 4.27 -10.44 -8.22
C SER A 181 5.15 -9.45 -8.99
N LEU A 182 5.84 -8.55 -8.29
CA LEU A 182 6.70 -7.51 -8.87
C LEU A 182 8.19 -7.88 -8.87
N ASN A 183 8.54 -9.09 -8.42
CA ASN A 183 9.93 -9.56 -8.26
C ASN A 183 10.80 -8.59 -7.41
N LEU A 184 10.24 -8.12 -6.30
CA LEU A 184 10.89 -7.23 -5.34
C LEU A 184 11.69 -8.02 -4.31
N ASN A 185 12.80 -7.43 -3.86
CA ASN A 185 13.67 -8.04 -2.86
C ASN A 185 13.31 -7.60 -1.43
N GLY A 186 14.05 -8.11 -0.44
CA GLY A 186 13.84 -7.77 0.97
C GLY A 186 13.93 -6.27 1.27
N TYR A 187 14.89 -5.58 0.64
CA TYR A 187 15.08 -4.14 0.80
C TYR A 187 13.85 -3.34 0.32
N ASP A 188 13.27 -3.74 -0.82
CA ASP A 188 12.11 -3.08 -1.42
C ASP A 188 10.85 -3.20 -0.53
N VAL A 189 10.63 -4.37 0.10
CA VAL A 189 9.43 -4.63 0.92
C VAL A 189 9.59 -4.27 2.40
N GLU A 190 10.82 -4.08 2.87
CA GLU A 190 11.14 -3.78 4.28
C GLU A 190 10.33 -2.60 4.83
N PRO A 191 10.19 -1.44 4.17
CA PRO A 191 9.43 -0.32 4.71
C PRO A 191 7.98 -0.68 5.05
N SER A 192 7.37 -1.52 4.21
CA SER A 192 6.00 -1.99 4.41
C SER A 192 5.92 -2.98 5.56
N ARG A 193 6.89 -3.90 5.67
CA ARG A 193 6.98 -4.88 6.78
C ARG A 193 7.23 -4.20 8.12
N MET A 194 8.15 -3.24 8.18
CA MET A 194 8.47 -2.52 9.41
C MET A 194 7.30 -1.65 9.87
N THR A 195 6.62 -0.98 8.94
CA THR A 195 5.40 -0.23 9.24
C THR A 195 4.32 -1.13 9.83
N LEU A 196 4.06 -2.29 9.20
CA LEU A 196 3.11 -3.26 9.72
C LEU A 196 3.51 -3.75 11.12
N HIS A 197 4.80 -4.02 11.35
CA HIS A 197 5.30 -4.47 12.64
C HIS A 197 5.13 -3.42 13.74
N ARG A 198 5.46 -2.15 13.46
CA ARG A 198 5.44 -1.07 14.46
C ARG A 198 4.05 -0.53 14.75
N PHE A 199 3.26 -0.31 13.70
CA PHE A 199 2.03 0.47 13.73
C PHE A 199 0.78 -0.35 13.38
N GLY A 200 0.94 -1.59 12.90
CA GLY A 200 -0.19 -2.37 12.37
C GLY A 200 -0.74 -1.78 11.07
N ASN A 201 -1.95 -2.22 10.71
CA ASN A 201 -2.69 -1.67 9.57
C ASN A 201 -3.54 -0.48 10.03
N THR A 202 -3.02 0.74 9.87
CA THR A 202 -3.73 2.00 10.06
C THR A 202 -4.57 2.42 8.84
N SER A 203 -5.15 1.46 8.13
CA SER A 203 -6.10 1.66 7.02
C SER A 203 -5.58 2.67 5.97
N ALA A 204 -6.33 3.73 5.62
CA ALA A 204 -5.96 4.62 4.53
C ALA A 204 -4.68 5.43 4.80
N SER A 205 -4.27 5.57 6.07
CA SER A 205 -3.08 6.33 6.44
C SER A 205 -1.77 5.56 6.26
N CYS A 206 -1.81 4.22 6.17
CA CYS A 206 -0.61 3.37 6.22
C CYS A 206 0.50 3.76 5.23
N LEU A 207 0.14 4.11 3.99
CA LEU A 207 1.12 4.42 2.95
C LEU A 207 2.02 5.59 3.35
N TRP A 208 1.50 6.54 4.12
CA TRP A 208 2.26 7.68 4.63
C TRP A 208 3.21 7.29 5.76
N TYR A 209 2.84 6.29 6.57
CA TYR A 209 3.76 5.72 7.57
C TYR A 209 4.90 4.94 6.90
N VAL A 210 4.62 4.23 5.80
CA VAL A 210 5.64 3.55 4.98
C VAL A 210 6.58 4.57 4.34
N LEU A 211 6.05 5.65 3.76
CA LEU A 211 6.85 6.73 3.22
C LEU A 211 7.70 7.40 4.31
N ALA A 212 7.12 7.66 5.48
CA ALA A 212 7.83 8.23 6.62
C ALA A 212 8.96 7.31 7.11
N TYR A 213 8.82 5.98 7.02
CA TYR A 213 9.92 5.05 7.31
C TYR A 213 11.06 5.23 6.32
N MET A 214 10.74 5.33 5.02
CA MET A 214 11.75 5.53 3.98
C MET A 214 12.49 6.87 4.15
N GLU A 215 11.77 7.92 4.54
CA GLU A 215 12.35 9.21 4.92
C GLU A 215 13.28 9.06 6.13
N ALA A 216 12.80 8.47 7.23
CA ALA A 216 13.56 8.33 8.48
C ALA A 216 14.77 7.39 8.38
N THR A 217 14.83 6.53 7.36
CA THR A 217 15.99 5.68 7.06
C THR A 217 16.94 6.30 6.03
N GLY A 218 16.67 7.54 5.58
CA GLY A 218 17.51 8.24 4.59
C GLY A 218 17.50 7.57 3.21
N ARG A 219 16.47 6.80 2.88
CA ARG A 219 16.39 6.06 1.61
C ARG A 219 16.05 6.95 0.42
N LEU A 220 15.31 8.02 0.65
CA LEU A 220 14.77 8.89 -0.39
C LEU A 220 15.78 9.99 -0.75
N LYS A 221 16.27 9.99 -1.99
CA LYS A 221 17.18 11.01 -2.52
C LYS A 221 16.48 11.88 -3.56
N LYS A 222 16.93 13.13 -3.70
CA LYS A 222 16.43 14.01 -4.76
C LYS A 222 16.54 13.36 -6.13
N GLY A 223 15.42 13.34 -6.86
CA GLY A 223 15.30 12.73 -8.18
C GLY A 223 14.66 11.34 -8.18
N ASP A 224 14.69 10.64 -7.05
CA ASP A 224 14.12 9.29 -6.93
C ASP A 224 12.61 9.30 -7.19
N LYS A 225 12.11 8.19 -7.73
CA LYS A 225 10.69 7.94 -7.96
C LYS A 225 10.17 6.88 -7.00
N VAL A 226 9.14 7.25 -6.25
CA VAL A 226 8.45 6.37 -5.29
C VAL A 226 7.10 5.95 -5.86
N TRP A 227 6.85 4.65 -5.88
CA TRP A 227 5.54 4.10 -6.25
C TRP A 227 4.78 3.65 -5.01
N MET A 228 3.71 4.38 -4.69
CA MET A 228 2.74 4.00 -3.67
C MET A 228 1.66 3.08 -4.25
N ILE A 229 1.43 1.93 -3.60
CA ILE A 229 0.45 0.91 -4.03
C ILE A 229 -0.53 0.65 -2.89
N GLY A 230 -1.78 1.05 -3.06
CA GLY A 230 -2.85 0.87 -2.08
C GLY A 230 -3.92 -0.10 -2.56
N PHE A 231 -4.37 -0.99 -1.66
CA PHE A 231 -5.49 -1.90 -1.89
C PHE A 231 -6.69 -1.52 -1.04
N GLY A 232 -7.91 -1.83 -1.48
CA GLY A 232 -9.11 -1.57 -0.68
C GLY A 232 -10.36 -2.28 -1.17
N SER A 233 -11.44 -2.19 -0.39
CA SER A 233 -12.73 -2.82 -0.65
C SER A 233 -13.25 -2.49 -2.07
N GLY A 234 -13.72 -3.51 -2.79
CA GLY A 234 -14.12 -3.34 -4.18
C GLY A 234 -13.96 -4.61 -4.99
N PHE A 235 -12.80 -5.24 -5.15
CA PHE A 235 -11.46 -4.90 -4.72
C PHE A 235 -10.84 -3.81 -5.61
N LYS A 236 -10.05 -2.91 -5.04
CA LYS A 236 -9.40 -1.81 -5.76
C LYS A 236 -7.89 -1.91 -5.61
N CYS A 237 -7.17 -1.50 -6.65
CA CYS A 237 -5.73 -1.24 -6.60
C CYS A 237 -5.49 0.17 -7.12
N ASN A 238 -4.90 1.01 -6.27
CA ASN A 238 -4.61 2.40 -6.56
C ASN A 238 -3.12 2.64 -6.49
N SER A 239 -2.60 3.40 -7.45
CA SER A 239 -1.19 3.71 -7.59
C SER A 239 -0.99 5.21 -7.61
N GLY A 240 -0.03 5.71 -6.84
CA GLY A 240 0.49 7.06 -6.90
C GLY A 240 1.99 7.02 -7.14
N VAL A 241 2.46 7.70 -8.18
CA VAL A 241 3.89 7.82 -8.49
C VAL A 241 4.35 9.22 -8.15
N TRP A 242 5.35 9.29 -7.29
CA TRP A 242 5.88 10.52 -6.74
C TRP A 242 7.35 10.66 -7.11
N LYS A 243 7.81 11.89 -7.34
CA LYS A 243 9.22 12.23 -7.50
C LYS A 243 9.69 13.00 -6.28
N VAL A 244 10.82 12.60 -5.71
CA VAL A 244 11.49 13.35 -4.64
C VAL A 244 12.13 14.59 -5.24
N VAL A 245 11.71 15.78 -4.80
CA VAL A 245 12.16 17.06 -5.40
C VAL A 245 13.29 17.74 -4.65
N ARG A 246 13.50 17.36 -3.39
CA ARG A 246 14.61 17.81 -2.54
C ARG A 246 15.09 16.69 -1.64
N ASP A 247 16.31 16.79 -1.16
CA ASP A 247 16.78 15.89 -0.12
C ASP A 247 15.99 16.13 1.17
N LEU A 248 15.58 15.03 1.80
CA LEU A 248 14.74 15.05 2.98
C LEU A 248 15.62 14.85 4.20
N ASP A 249 15.74 15.90 5.02
CA ASP A 249 16.54 15.84 6.24
C ASP A 249 15.83 14.99 7.30
N LEU A 250 16.62 14.14 7.97
CA LEU A 250 16.13 13.23 9.02
C LEU A 250 15.55 13.96 10.24
N ASP A 251 15.84 15.25 10.41
CA ASP A 251 15.58 15.98 11.66
C ASP A 251 14.45 17.03 11.56
N GLU A 252 13.58 16.98 10.54
CA GLU A 252 12.43 17.90 10.41
C GLU A 252 11.37 17.77 11.53
N GLY A 253 11.63 17.00 12.60
CA GLY A 253 10.85 16.98 13.84
C GLY A 253 9.43 16.41 13.76
N THR A 254 8.90 16.18 12.55
CA THR A 254 7.49 15.81 12.29
C THR A 254 7.30 14.37 11.84
N ASN A 255 8.38 13.59 11.69
CA ASN A 255 8.32 12.21 11.23
C ASN A 255 7.92 11.25 12.37
N VAL A 256 6.89 10.44 12.14
CA VAL A 256 6.33 9.48 13.13
C VAL A 256 7.30 8.39 13.59
N TRP A 257 8.41 8.19 12.89
CA TRP A 257 9.46 7.24 13.25
C TRP A 257 10.58 7.85 14.08
N LYS A 258 10.63 9.19 14.24
CA LYS A 258 11.76 9.91 14.85
C LYS A 258 12.20 9.30 16.18
N GLU A 259 11.25 8.94 17.05
CA GLU A 259 11.52 8.42 18.40
C GLU A 259 11.77 6.91 18.49
N CYS A 260 11.75 6.18 17.37
CA CYS A 260 11.98 4.75 17.40
C CYS A 260 12.77 4.18 16.23
N ILE A 261 13.15 4.99 15.24
CA ILE A 261 13.76 4.51 14.00
C ILE A 261 15.04 3.71 14.22
N TRP A 262 15.86 4.08 15.22
CA TRP A 262 17.10 3.39 15.57
C TRP A 262 16.90 1.95 16.07
N ARG A 263 15.65 1.54 16.36
CA ARG A 263 15.30 0.16 16.75
C ARG A 263 14.87 -0.70 15.56
N TYR A 264 14.87 -0.14 14.35
CA TYR A 264 14.37 -0.79 13.14
C TYR A 264 15.45 -0.88 12.04
N PRO A 265 15.47 -2.00 11.27
CA PRO A 265 14.69 -3.21 11.49
C PRO A 265 15.16 -3.97 12.75
N PRO A 266 14.26 -4.63 13.51
CA PRO A 266 14.67 -5.47 14.64
C PRO A 266 15.41 -6.72 14.12
N PRO A 267 16.25 -7.37 14.95
CA PRO A 267 16.98 -8.58 14.56
C PRO A 267 16.07 -9.74 14.11
N SER A 268 14.85 -9.79 14.64
CA SER A 268 13.84 -10.78 14.27
C SER A 268 12.46 -10.14 14.32
N ILE A 269 11.61 -10.52 13.37
CA ILE A 269 10.18 -10.22 13.32
C ILE A 269 9.33 -11.45 13.68
N ALA A 270 9.97 -12.53 14.16
CA ALA A 270 9.27 -13.72 14.60
C ALA A 270 8.39 -13.40 15.81
N ASN A 271 7.20 -13.98 15.86
CA ASN A 271 6.30 -13.78 16.99
C ASN A 271 6.92 -14.44 18.24
N PRO A 272 7.25 -13.68 19.31
CA PRO A 272 7.89 -14.23 20.50
C PRO A 272 7.01 -15.26 21.22
N PHE A 273 5.70 -15.25 20.97
CA PHE A 273 4.72 -16.17 21.54
C PHE A 273 4.37 -17.32 20.59
N GLU A 274 5.00 -17.46 19.43
CA GLU A 274 4.63 -18.50 18.45
C GLU A 274 4.70 -19.91 19.05
N LYS A 275 5.75 -20.19 19.82
CA LYS A 275 5.92 -21.49 20.50
C LYS A 275 4.79 -21.75 21.49
N LEU A 276 4.45 -20.75 22.31
CA LEU A 276 3.36 -20.84 23.30
C LEU A 276 1.98 -21.03 22.62
N TYR A 277 1.73 -20.38 21.49
CA TYR A 277 0.51 -20.59 20.71
C TYR A 277 0.45 -21.98 20.08
N ARG A 278 1.56 -22.47 19.50
CA ARG A 278 1.63 -23.83 18.94
C ARG A 278 1.40 -24.88 20.02
N GLU A 279 2.01 -24.71 21.20
CA GLU A 279 1.84 -25.61 22.33
C GLU A 279 0.40 -25.60 22.87
N ARG A 280 -0.25 -24.44 22.98
CA ARG A 280 -1.67 -24.39 23.39
C ARG A 280 -2.63 -24.96 22.34
N MET A 281 -2.34 -24.79 21.05
CA MET A 281 -3.17 -25.33 19.97
C MET A 281 -2.99 -26.84 19.79
N LEU A 282 -1.80 -27.38 20.07
CA LEU A 282 -1.49 -28.82 19.94
C LEU A 282 -1.66 -29.61 21.24
N GLY A 283 -1.58 -28.94 22.40
CA GLY A 283 -1.70 -29.52 23.74
C GLY A 283 -3.13 -29.51 24.31
N GLY A 284 -4.11 -29.02 23.55
CA GLY A 284 -5.53 -29.22 23.82
C GLY A 284 -6.01 -30.57 23.25
N LYS A 285 -5.58 -31.67 23.86
CA LYS A 285 -6.22 -32.99 23.77
C LYS A 285 -6.51 -33.49 25.18
#